data_AF-A0A376J490-F1
#
_entry.id   AF-A0A376J490-F1
#
_cell.length_a   1.000
_cell.length_b   1.000
_cell.length_c   1.000
_cell.angle_alpha   90.00
_cell.angle_beta   90.00
_cell.angle_gamma   90.00
#
_symmetry.space_group_name_H-M   'P 1'
#
loop_
_entity.id
_entity.type
_entity.pdbx_description
1 polymer ?
#
loop_
_entity_poly.entity_id
_entity_poly.type
_entity_poly.pdbx_seq_one_letter_code
_entity_poly.pdbx_strand_id
1 'polypeptide(L)'
;MEWQAFINSLTTNLTAFFREAHHFPLLADHARRRSGEYRVWSAAASTGEEPYSIAMTLADTLGTAPGRWKVFASDIDTEVLEKARSGIYRHEELKNLTPQQLQRYFMRGTGPHEGLVRVRQELANYVDFAPLNLLAKQYTVPGPFDAIFCRNVMIYFDQNTQQEILRRFVPLLKPDGLLFAGHSEKL
;
A
#
# COMPACT_ATOMS: atom_id res chain seq x y z
N MET A 1 10.24 23.20 5.58
CA MET A 1 9.03 22.85 6.35
C MET A 1 7.77 23.35 5.65
N GLU A 2 7.69 24.62 5.25
CA GLU A 2 6.48 25.19 4.62
C GLU A 2 6.03 24.49 3.32
N TRP A 3 6.97 24.11 2.45
CA TRP A 3 6.65 23.41 1.19
C TRP A 3 5.99 22.04 1.40
N GLN A 4 6.36 21.30 2.44
CA GLN A 4 5.77 19.99 2.72
C GLN A 4 4.34 20.14 3.26
N ALA A 5 4.11 21.11 4.15
CA ALA A 5 2.78 21.43 4.65
C ALA A 5 1.85 21.89 3.52
N PHE A 6 2.36 22.68 2.56
CA PHE A 6 1.63 23.08 1.36
C PHE A 6 1.22 21.85 0.53
N ILE A 7 2.16 20.93 0.26
CA ILE A 7 1.86 19.68 -0.46
C ILE A 7 0.78 18.88 0.26
N ASN A 8 0.92 18.61 1.56
CA ASN A 8 -0.04 17.82 2.34
C ASN A 8 -1.46 18.39 2.21
N SER A 9 -1.62 19.73 2.31
CA SER A 9 -2.92 20.40 2.20
C SER A 9 -3.62 20.33 0.84
N LEU A 10 -2.87 20.03 -0.24
CA LEU A 10 -3.41 19.92 -1.60
C LEU A 10 -3.73 18.47 -2.01
N THR A 11 -3.29 17.48 -1.23
CA THR A 11 -3.53 16.07 -1.56
C THR A 11 -4.93 15.63 -1.14
N THR A 12 -5.57 14.80 -1.98
CA THR A 12 -6.85 14.15 -1.64
C THR A 12 -6.58 12.73 -1.17
N ASN A 13 -6.66 12.50 0.14
CA ASN A 13 -6.25 11.25 0.78
C ASN A 13 -7.42 10.27 1.02
N LEU A 14 -8.35 10.15 0.07
CA LEU A 14 -9.48 9.22 0.23
C LEU A 14 -9.03 7.78 -0.06
N THR A 15 -8.89 6.98 0.99
CA THR A 15 -8.54 5.55 0.90
C THR A 15 -9.41 4.71 1.84
N ALA A 16 -9.41 3.39 1.65
CA ALA A 16 -10.16 2.45 2.47
C ALA A 16 -9.53 1.06 2.40
N PHE A 17 -9.68 0.29 3.48
CA PHE A 17 -9.28 -1.12 3.48
C PHE A 17 -10.02 -1.89 2.39
N PHE A 18 -9.27 -2.72 1.66
CA PHE A 18 -9.75 -3.52 0.54
C PHE A 18 -10.52 -2.73 -0.54
N ARG A 19 -10.18 -1.45 -0.77
CA ARG A 19 -10.72 -0.66 -1.89
C ARG A 19 -10.44 -1.39 -3.21
N GLU A 20 -11.46 -1.52 -4.07
CA GLU A 20 -11.41 -2.32 -5.31
C GLU A 20 -10.96 -3.76 -5.05
N ALA A 21 -11.72 -4.45 -4.18
CA ALA A 21 -11.36 -5.74 -3.60
C ALA A 21 -10.97 -6.85 -4.60
N HIS A 22 -11.37 -6.74 -5.87
CA HIS A 22 -11.07 -7.72 -6.91
C HIS A 22 -9.56 -7.82 -7.25
N HIS A 23 -8.74 -6.82 -6.89
CA HIS A 23 -7.28 -6.88 -7.07
C HIS A 23 -6.59 -7.88 -6.13
N PHE A 24 -7.09 -8.07 -4.91
CA PHE A 24 -6.40 -8.88 -3.90
C PHE A 24 -6.43 -10.40 -4.19
N PRO A 25 -7.52 -10.99 -4.73
CA PRO A 25 -7.48 -12.35 -5.25
C PRO A 25 -6.45 -12.54 -6.37
N LEU A 26 -6.33 -11.59 -7.30
CA LEU A 26 -5.33 -11.65 -8.38
C LEU A 26 -3.90 -11.57 -7.84
N LEU A 27 -3.66 -10.70 -6.85
CA LEU A 27 -2.40 -10.62 -6.12
C LEU A 27 -2.06 -11.97 -5.45
N ALA A 28 -3.02 -12.58 -4.75
CA ALA A 28 -2.83 -13.86 -4.08
C ALA A 28 -2.49 -14.98 -5.08
N ASP A 29 -3.22 -15.08 -6.18
CA ASP A 29 -2.98 -16.08 -7.23
C ASP A 29 -1.64 -15.90 -7.93
N HIS A 30 -1.22 -14.66 -8.16
CA HIS A 30 0.10 -14.37 -8.68
C HIS A 30 1.19 -14.76 -7.67
N ALA A 31 1.04 -14.37 -6.41
CA ALA A 31 1.99 -14.68 -5.35
C ALA A 31 2.21 -16.18 -5.13
N ARG A 32 1.13 -17.01 -5.18
CA ARG A 32 1.22 -18.47 -5.06
C ARG A 32 2.10 -19.14 -6.11
N ARG A 33 2.20 -18.55 -7.30
CA ARG A 33 2.93 -19.12 -8.45
C ARG A 33 4.39 -18.70 -8.50
N ARG A 34 4.81 -17.78 -7.62
CA ARG A 34 6.19 -17.28 -7.59
C ARG A 34 6.99 -17.93 -6.48
N SER A 35 8.29 -18.02 -6.72
CA SER A 35 9.27 -18.51 -5.74
C SER A 35 10.16 -17.36 -5.27
N GLY A 36 10.82 -17.56 -4.12
CA GLY A 36 11.62 -16.51 -3.47
C GLY A 36 10.78 -15.50 -2.71
N GLU A 37 11.39 -14.35 -2.41
CA GLU A 37 10.73 -13.26 -1.70
C GLU A 37 9.81 -12.47 -2.64
N TYR A 38 8.52 -12.43 -2.30
CA TYR A 38 7.50 -11.69 -3.04
C TYR A 38 7.45 -10.22 -2.60
N ARG A 39 7.87 -9.29 -3.45
CA ARG A 39 7.95 -7.86 -3.15
C ARG A 39 6.84 -7.07 -3.82
N VAL A 40 6.14 -6.25 -3.03
CA VAL A 40 5.11 -5.35 -3.55
C VAL A 40 5.47 -3.91 -3.25
N TRP A 41 5.22 -3.02 -4.20
CA TRP A 41 5.24 -1.58 -3.97
C TRP A 41 3.83 -1.00 -4.00
N SER A 42 3.38 -0.36 -2.93
CA SER A 42 2.23 0.57 -2.94
C SER A 42 2.75 1.99 -3.13
N ALA A 43 2.52 2.56 -4.32
CA ALA A 43 3.16 3.77 -4.79
C ALA A 43 2.48 5.08 -4.34
N ALA A 44 1.26 4.99 -3.82
CA ALA A 44 0.47 6.07 -3.23
C ALA A 44 -0.30 5.53 -2.02
N ALA A 45 0.42 5.28 -0.94
CA ALA A 45 -0.05 4.53 0.22
C ALA A 45 -1.10 5.26 1.07
N SER A 46 -1.14 6.60 0.98
CA SER A 46 -1.96 7.46 1.82
C SER A 46 -1.86 7.08 3.30
N THR A 47 -2.97 6.93 4.02
CA THR A 47 -3.01 6.57 5.45
C THR A 47 -2.76 5.08 5.76
N GLY A 48 -2.32 4.29 4.79
CA GLY A 48 -1.80 2.93 4.99
C GLY A 48 -2.79 1.79 4.77
N GLU A 49 -4.06 2.07 4.48
CA GLU A 49 -5.08 1.04 4.26
C GLU A 49 -4.75 0.11 3.09
N GLU A 50 -4.22 0.64 1.98
CA GLU A 50 -3.79 -0.18 0.84
C GLU A 50 -2.63 -1.11 1.19
N PRO A 51 -1.47 -0.63 1.69
CA PRO A 51 -0.36 -1.53 2.02
C PRO A 51 -0.70 -2.54 3.11
N TYR A 52 -1.57 -2.21 4.09
CA TYR A 52 -2.04 -3.22 5.04
C TYR A 52 -3.03 -4.21 4.42
N SER A 53 -3.86 -3.82 3.46
CA SER A 53 -4.70 -4.76 2.69
C SER A 53 -3.85 -5.74 1.88
N ILE A 54 -2.78 -5.24 1.25
CA ILE A 54 -1.77 -6.05 0.56
C ILE A 54 -1.10 -7.01 1.54
N ALA A 55 -0.63 -6.50 2.69
CA ALA A 55 0.07 -7.30 3.70
C ALA A 55 -0.82 -8.43 4.26
N MET A 56 -2.09 -8.13 4.59
CA MET A 56 -3.05 -9.15 5.05
C MET A 56 -3.28 -10.22 3.98
N THR A 57 -3.43 -9.80 2.71
CA THR A 57 -3.60 -10.73 1.58
C THR A 57 -2.40 -11.67 1.44
N LEU A 58 -1.17 -11.14 1.53
CA LEU A 58 0.05 -11.92 1.43
C LEU A 58 0.27 -12.82 2.67
N ALA A 59 -0.05 -12.34 3.86
CA ALA A 59 0.00 -13.13 5.09
C ALA A 59 -0.96 -14.33 5.05
N ASP A 60 -2.19 -14.12 4.56
CA ASP A 60 -3.18 -15.19 4.38
C ASP A 60 -2.77 -16.18 3.27
N THR A 61 -2.02 -15.72 2.27
CA THR A 61 -1.66 -16.53 1.09
C THR A 61 -0.34 -17.30 1.24
N LEU A 62 0.69 -16.63 1.77
CA LEU A 62 2.07 -17.13 1.82
C LEU A 62 2.54 -17.45 3.24
N GLY A 63 1.73 -17.13 4.26
CA GLY A 63 2.11 -17.19 5.67
C GLY A 63 3.01 -16.03 6.10
N THR A 64 3.41 -16.01 7.37
CA THR A 64 4.23 -14.94 7.97
C THR A 64 5.63 -15.43 8.34
N ALA A 65 6.24 -16.25 7.47
CA ALA A 65 7.65 -16.61 7.66
C ALA A 65 8.56 -15.47 7.15
N PRO A 66 9.66 -15.13 7.85
CA PRO A 66 10.61 -14.12 7.40
C PRO A 66 11.14 -14.40 5.98
N GLY A 67 11.30 -13.36 5.16
CA GLY A 67 11.82 -13.47 3.79
C GLY A 67 10.84 -14.06 2.76
N ARG A 68 9.59 -14.36 3.13
CA ARG A 68 8.58 -14.83 2.17
C ARG A 68 8.01 -13.71 1.31
N TRP A 69 7.78 -12.55 1.90
CA TRP A 69 7.26 -11.39 1.21
C TRP A 69 7.59 -10.11 1.97
N LYS A 70 7.49 -8.97 1.27
CA LYS A 70 7.68 -7.64 1.84
C LYS A 70 6.86 -6.62 1.06
N VAL A 71 6.28 -5.65 1.76
CA VAL A 71 5.59 -4.51 1.16
C VAL A 71 6.43 -3.26 1.40
N PHE A 72 6.74 -2.54 0.32
CA PHE A 72 7.25 -1.19 0.37
C PHE A 72 6.10 -0.25 0.04
N ALA A 73 5.90 0.78 0.85
CA ALA A 73 4.78 1.70 0.74
C ALA A 73 5.31 3.13 0.74
N SER A 74 4.85 3.94 -0.20
CA SER A 74 5.31 5.32 -0.29
C SER A 74 4.20 6.30 -0.59
N ASP A 75 4.40 7.53 -0.14
CA ASP A 75 3.54 8.66 -0.44
C ASP A 75 4.37 9.96 -0.48
N ILE A 76 3.85 10.99 -1.14
CA ILE A 76 4.45 12.33 -1.10
C ILE A 76 4.04 13.08 0.18
N ASP A 77 2.87 12.75 0.73
CA ASP A 77 2.35 13.35 1.96
C ASP A 77 2.95 12.63 3.18
N THR A 78 3.67 13.40 4.00
CA THR A 78 4.36 12.87 5.19
C THR A 78 3.43 12.71 6.39
N GLU A 79 2.33 13.47 6.48
CA GLU A 79 1.36 13.35 7.57
C GLU A 79 0.58 12.05 7.46
N VAL A 80 0.19 11.66 6.25
CA VAL A 80 -0.49 10.38 6.05
C VAL A 80 0.45 9.19 6.24
N LEU A 81 1.74 9.31 5.91
CA LEU A 81 2.73 8.28 6.20
C LEU A 81 2.91 8.08 7.71
N GLU A 82 2.91 9.13 8.52
CA GLU A 82 2.98 8.99 9.98
C GLU A 82 1.74 8.29 10.54
N LYS A 83 0.55 8.60 10.01
CA LYS A 83 -0.69 7.86 10.34
C LYS A 83 -0.56 6.39 9.95
N ALA A 84 -0.07 6.10 8.75
CA ALA A 84 0.14 4.73 8.25
C ALA A 84 1.13 3.94 9.12
N ARG A 85 2.25 4.56 9.54
CA ARG A 85 3.22 3.96 10.47
C ARG A 85 2.63 3.66 11.85
N SER A 86 1.73 4.52 12.35
CA SER A 86 1.05 4.27 13.62
C SER A 86 0.18 3.00 13.55
N GLY A 87 -0.39 2.73 12.37
CA GLY A 87 -1.30 1.62 12.12
C GLY A 87 -2.57 1.68 12.96
N ILE A 88 -2.97 2.86 13.44
CA ILE A 88 -4.16 3.07 14.26
C ILE A 88 -5.31 3.58 13.39
N TYR A 89 -6.45 2.91 13.49
CA TYR A 89 -7.66 3.18 12.69
C TYR A 89 -8.90 3.15 13.59
N ARG A 90 -10.01 3.75 13.14
CA ARG A 90 -11.30 3.60 13.81
C ARG A 90 -11.92 2.26 13.43
N HIS A 91 -12.55 1.59 14.38
CA HIS A 91 -13.15 0.27 14.15
C HIS A 91 -14.14 0.26 12.97
N GLU A 92 -14.88 1.35 12.78
CA GLU A 92 -15.85 1.54 11.68
C GLU A 92 -15.22 1.55 10.27
N GLU A 93 -13.93 1.89 10.16
CA GLU A 93 -13.20 1.95 8.89
C GLU A 93 -12.85 0.53 8.38
N LEU A 94 -12.92 -0.48 9.25
CA LEU A 94 -12.57 -1.87 8.95
C LEU A 94 -13.79 -2.71 8.53
N LYS A 95 -14.89 -2.07 8.11
CA LYS A 95 -16.14 -2.72 7.68
C LYS A 95 -15.98 -3.75 6.55
N ASN A 96 -14.90 -3.64 5.76
CA ASN A 96 -14.61 -4.55 4.66
C ASN A 96 -13.77 -5.77 5.09
N LEU A 97 -13.34 -5.86 6.35
CA LEU A 97 -12.59 -6.99 6.87
C LEU A 97 -13.52 -8.06 7.43
N THR A 98 -13.12 -9.32 7.26
CA THR A 98 -13.76 -10.44 7.95
C THR A 98 -13.45 -10.42 9.45
N PRO A 99 -14.31 -11.00 10.31
CA PRO A 99 -14.01 -11.16 11.73
C PRO A 99 -12.69 -11.89 12.00
N GLN A 100 -12.34 -12.87 11.17
CA GLN A 100 -11.09 -13.61 11.26
C GLN A 100 -9.87 -12.73 10.98
N GLN A 101 -9.92 -11.89 9.94
CA GLN A 101 -8.85 -10.92 9.65
C GLN A 101 -8.70 -9.90 10.77
N LEU A 102 -9.81 -9.37 11.30
CA LEU A 102 -9.80 -8.45 12.44
C LEU A 102 -9.12 -9.06 13.67
N GLN A 103 -9.50 -10.29 14.02
CA GLN A 103 -8.93 -10.99 15.17
C GLN A 103 -7.43 -11.28 14.97
N ARG A 104 -7.04 -11.66 13.75
CA ARG A 104 -5.69 -12.09 13.42
C ARG A 104 -4.70 -10.92 13.29
N TYR A 105 -5.13 -9.79 12.72
CA TYR A 105 -4.23 -8.72 12.30
C TYR A 105 -4.35 -7.43 13.10
N PHE A 106 -5.36 -7.29 13.97
CA PHE A 106 -5.57 -6.09 14.77
C PHE A 106 -5.63 -6.39 16.26
N MET A 107 -5.27 -5.38 17.04
CA MET A 107 -5.56 -5.25 18.47
C MET A 107 -6.71 -4.25 18.63
N ARG A 108 -7.63 -4.52 19.57
CA ARG A 108 -8.73 -3.61 19.89
C ARG A 108 -8.35 -2.73 21.07
N GLY A 109 -8.56 -1.42 20.95
CA GLY A 109 -8.39 -0.48 22.04
C GLY A 109 -9.49 -0.64 23.10
N THR A 110 -9.14 -0.33 24.35
CA THR A 110 -10.03 -0.38 25.51
C THR A 110 -9.90 0.91 26.32
N GLY A 111 -10.92 1.26 27.11
CA GLY A 111 -10.90 2.47 27.94
C GLY A 111 -10.75 3.75 27.09
N PRO A 112 -9.70 4.57 27.30
CA PRO A 112 -9.51 5.81 26.53
C PRO A 112 -9.26 5.59 25.03
N HIS A 113 -9.00 4.35 24.60
CA HIS A 113 -8.81 3.97 23.20
C HIS A 113 -9.97 3.15 22.64
N GLU A 114 -11.11 3.09 23.34
CA GLU A 114 -12.30 2.42 22.84
C GLU A 114 -12.74 2.98 21.48
N GLY A 115 -13.18 2.10 20.59
CA GLY A 115 -13.51 2.45 19.20
C GLY A 115 -12.30 2.52 18.25
N LEU A 116 -11.07 2.46 18.76
CA LEU A 116 -9.85 2.36 17.95
C LEU A 116 -9.36 0.93 17.84
N VAL A 117 -8.66 0.65 16.75
CA VAL A 117 -7.91 -0.58 16.52
C VAL A 117 -6.51 -0.25 16.04
N ARG A 118 -5.57 -1.15 16.30
CA ARG A 118 -4.19 -1.01 15.87
C ARG A 118 -3.72 -2.26 15.14
N VAL A 119 -3.07 -2.10 13.99
CA VAL A 119 -2.41 -3.19 13.27
C VAL A 119 -1.38 -3.83 14.21
N ARG A 120 -1.40 -5.15 14.29
CA ARG A 120 -0.44 -5.95 15.07
C ARG A 120 0.97 -5.76 14.52
N GLN A 121 1.94 -5.62 15.42
CA GLN A 121 3.33 -5.33 15.05
C GLN A 121 3.92 -6.45 14.17
N GLU A 122 3.48 -7.69 14.38
CA GLU A 122 3.85 -8.87 13.62
C GLU A 122 3.52 -8.72 12.13
N LEU A 123 2.40 -8.07 11.78
CA LEU A 123 2.07 -7.74 10.39
C LEU A 123 2.80 -6.47 9.94
N ALA A 124 2.83 -5.44 10.79
CA ALA A 124 3.43 -4.15 10.46
C ALA A 124 4.93 -4.26 10.12
N ASN A 125 5.66 -5.21 10.71
CA ASN A 125 7.07 -5.47 10.41
C ASN A 125 7.33 -5.87 8.94
N TYR A 126 6.30 -6.29 8.20
CA TYR A 126 6.40 -6.62 6.78
C TYR A 126 6.16 -5.42 5.85
N VAL A 127 5.83 -4.25 6.39
CA VAL A 127 5.53 -3.04 5.62
C VAL A 127 6.52 -1.93 5.94
N ASP A 128 7.31 -1.52 4.96
CA ASP A 128 8.22 -0.39 5.09
C ASP A 128 7.59 0.85 4.44
N PHE A 129 7.45 1.92 5.21
CA PHE A 129 6.95 3.20 4.72
C PHE A 129 8.11 4.16 4.41
N ALA A 130 8.05 4.90 3.29
CA ALA A 130 9.02 5.94 2.94
C ALA A 130 8.40 7.08 2.11
N PRO A 131 8.84 8.34 2.28
CA PRO A 131 8.40 9.42 1.41
C PRO A 131 8.94 9.25 0.00
N LEU A 132 8.09 9.43 -1.02
CA LEU A 132 8.49 9.39 -2.43
C LEU A 132 7.58 10.28 -3.28
N ASN A 133 8.18 11.12 -4.12
CA ASN A 133 7.47 11.88 -5.14
C ASN A 133 7.51 11.14 -6.48
N LEU A 134 6.34 10.75 -7.03
CA LEU A 134 6.25 10.06 -8.32
C LEU A 134 6.75 10.92 -9.49
N LEU A 135 6.84 12.24 -9.34
CA LEU A 135 7.43 13.15 -10.33
C LEU A 135 8.97 13.16 -10.29
N ALA A 136 9.60 12.51 -9.30
CA ALA A 136 11.04 12.40 -9.25
C ALA A 136 11.57 11.66 -10.49
N LYS A 137 12.70 12.13 -11.03
CA LYS A 137 13.34 11.52 -12.21
C LYS A 137 13.87 10.12 -11.94
N GLN A 138 14.17 9.81 -10.67
CA GLN A 138 14.68 8.53 -10.21
C GLN A 138 13.99 8.13 -8.90
N TYR A 139 13.68 6.84 -8.75
CA TYR A 139 13.07 6.30 -7.54
C TYR A 139 14.10 5.47 -6.77
N THR A 140 14.41 5.88 -5.55
CA THR A 140 15.27 5.11 -4.64
C THR A 140 14.40 4.13 -3.85
N VAL A 141 14.05 3.01 -4.48
CA VAL A 141 13.13 2.01 -3.94
C VAL A 141 13.77 0.61 -3.96
N PRO A 142 13.41 -0.31 -3.05
CA PRO A 142 14.04 -1.63 -2.93
C PRO A 142 13.51 -2.66 -3.96
N GLY A 143 13.43 -2.24 -5.22
CA GLY A 143 13.01 -3.08 -6.34
C GLY A 143 14.08 -4.12 -6.77
N PRO A 144 13.80 -4.94 -7.79
CA PRO A 144 12.55 -4.97 -8.56
C PRO A 144 11.40 -5.65 -7.78
N PHE A 145 10.16 -5.36 -8.18
CA PHE A 145 8.92 -5.80 -7.53
C PHE A 145 8.18 -6.86 -8.34
N ASP A 146 7.52 -7.79 -7.65
CA ASP A 146 6.60 -8.74 -8.26
C ASP A 146 5.25 -8.09 -8.58
N ALA A 147 4.88 -7.06 -7.82
CA ALA A 147 3.72 -6.22 -8.14
C ALA A 147 3.93 -4.76 -7.73
N ILE A 148 3.39 -3.83 -8.51
CA ILE A 148 3.27 -2.41 -8.17
C ILE A 148 1.78 -2.06 -8.14
N PHE A 149 1.34 -1.45 -7.05
CA PHE A 149 0.04 -0.82 -6.90
C PHE A 149 0.22 0.69 -7.07
N CYS A 150 -0.36 1.24 -8.13
CA CYS A 150 -0.37 2.68 -8.40
C CYS A 150 -1.80 3.05 -8.77
N ARG A 151 -2.67 3.17 -7.75
CA ARG A 151 -4.12 3.27 -7.91
C ARG A 151 -4.64 4.62 -7.45
N ASN A 152 -5.55 5.17 -8.24
CA ASN A 152 -6.29 6.39 -7.92
C ASN A 152 -5.38 7.62 -7.67
N VAL A 153 -4.17 7.61 -8.24
CA VAL A 153 -3.19 8.71 -8.14
C VAL A 153 -2.84 9.28 -9.52
N MET A 154 -2.90 8.45 -10.57
CA MET A 154 -2.56 8.89 -11.93
C MET A 154 -3.56 9.93 -12.45
N ILE A 155 -4.80 9.91 -11.92
CA ILE A 155 -5.86 10.87 -12.24
C ILE A 155 -5.51 12.33 -11.89
N TYR A 156 -4.48 12.58 -11.07
CA TYR A 156 -4.01 13.93 -10.73
C TYR A 156 -2.92 14.46 -11.68
N PHE A 157 -2.47 13.64 -12.64
CA PHE A 157 -1.39 13.97 -13.57
C PHE A 157 -1.91 14.10 -15.01
N ASP A 158 -1.27 14.96 -15.81
CA ASP A 158 -1.50 14.99 -17.25
C ASP A 158 -0.98 13.72 -17.95
N GLN A 159 -1.40 13.51 -19.19
CA GLN A 159 -1.04 12.30 -19.95
C GLN A 159 0.47 12.12 -20.14
N ASN A 160 1.21 13.21 -20.35
CA ASN A 160 2.66 13.11 -20.53
C ASN A 160 3.34 12.63 -19.25
N THR A 161 2.94 13.21 -18.12
CA THR A 161 3.42 12.84 -16.79
C THR A 161 3.07 11.40 -16.44
N GLN A 162 1.84 10.96 -16.74
CA GLN A 162 1.42 9.57 -16.57
C GLN A 162 2.35 8.61 -17.35
N GLN A 163 2.60 8.90 -18.63
CA GLN A 163 3.47 8.07 -19.47
C GLN A 163 4.91 8.04 -18.96
N GLU A 164 5.44 9.14 -18.43
CA GLU A 164 6.76 9.16 -17.80
C GLU A 164 6.83 8.29 -16.54
N ILE A 165 5.83 8.36 -15.67
CA ILE A 165 5.74 7.52 -14.46
C ILE A 165 5.71 6.04 -14.86
N LEU A 166 4.88 5.67 -15.84
CA LEU A 166 4.80 4.28 -16.32
C LEU A 166 6.12 3.79 -16.89
N ARG A 167 6.82 4.61 -17.68
CA ARG A 167 8.17 4.28 -18.18
C ARG A 167 9.17 4.04 -17.06
N ARG A 168 9.07 4.75 -15.93
CA ARG A 168 9.92 4.53 -14.75
C ARG A 168 9.54 3.25 -13.99
N PHE A 169 8.30 2.78 -14.06
CA PHE A 169 7.89 1.51 -13.45
C PHE A 169 8.38 0.28 -14.22
N VAL A 170 8.50 0.35 -15.55
CA VAL A 170 8.95 -0.78 -16.39
C VAL A 170 10.21 -1.48 -15.86
N PRO A 171 11.34 -0.78 -15.60
CA PRO A 171 12.55 -1.43 -15.09
C PRO A 171 12.44 -1.88 -13.62
N LEU A 172 11.41 -1.43 -12.90
CA LEU A 172 11.17 -1.79 -11.49
C LEU A 172 10.27 -3.01 -11.35
N LEU A 173 9.64 -3.50 -12.42
CA LEU A 173 8.89 -4.75 -12.42
C LEU A 173 9.81 -5.92 -12.75
N LYS A 174 9.68 -7.01 -11.98
CA LYS A 174 10.27 -8.31 -12.35
C LYS A 174 9.60 -8.85 -13.63
N PRO A 175 10.22 -9.81 -14.33
CA PRO A 175 9.54 -10.57 -15.37
C PRO A 175 8.21 -11.15 -14.87
N ASP A 176 7.18 -11.02 -15.70
CA ASP A 176 5.77 -11.36 -15.40
C ASP A 176 5.19 -10.61 -14.19
N GLY A 177 5.77 -9.48 -13.81
CA GLY A 177 5.27 -8.63 -12.72
C GLY A 177 3.96 -7.95 -13.08
N LEU A 178 3.15 -7.65 -12.06
CA LEU A 178 1.85 -7.02 -12.24
C LEU A 178 1.87 -5.53 -11.89
N LEU A 179 1.19 -4.72 -12.70
CA LEU A 179 0.86 -3.33 -12.38
C LEU A 179 -0.66 -3.23 -12.13
N PHE A 180 -1.04 -2.80 -10.94
CA PHE A 180 -2.43 -2.57 -10.56
C PHE A 180 -2.74 -1.07 -10.62
N ALA A 181 -3.74 -0.70 -11.41
CA ALA A 181 -4.27 0.65 -11.52
C ALA A 181 -5.73 0.72 -11.06
N GLY A 182 -6.19 1.90 -10.69
CA GLY A 182 -7.55 2.17 -10.24
C GLY A 182 -8.57 2.13 -11.37
N HIS A 183 -9.86 1.93 -11.05
CA HIS A 183 -10.93 1.77 -12.07
C HIS A 183 -11.01 2.90 -13.11
N SER A 184 -10.68 4.13 -12.71
CA SER A 184 -10.78 5.31 -13.58
C SER A 184 -9.52 5.57 -14.41
N GLU A 185 -8.47 4.78 -14.20
CA GLU A 185 -7.18 4.96 -14.86
C GLU A 185 -7.15 4.09 -16.12
N LYS A 186 -7.07 4.74 -17.29
CA LYS A 186 -6.75 4.07 -18.55
C LYS A 186 -5.24 4.11 -18.73
N LEU A 187 -4.59 2.96 -18.51
CA LEU A 187 -3.16 2.77 -18.74
C LEU A 187 -2.87 2.45 -20.21
#